data_AF-A0A6S7KVE9-F1
#
_entry.id   AF-A0A6S7KVE9-F1
#
_cell.length_a   1.000
_cell.length_b   1.000
_cell.length_c   1.000
_cell.angle_alpha   90.00
_cell.angle_beta   90.00
_cell.angle_gamma   90.00
#
_symmetry.space_group_name_H-M   'P 1'
#
loop_
_entity.id
_entity.type
_entity.pdbx_description
1 polymer ?
#
loop_
_entity_poly.entity_id
_entity_poly.type
_entity_poly.pdbx_seq_one_letter_code
_entity_poly.pdbx_strand_id
1 'polypeptide(L)'
;EVVVEYKFPWTHRLSDAKEAFLSPEIGGMQVAGHFQLKTTSKYYHQVQMQMFVLCLLSCDFVIWTTKGILTVEIAYNVGFMNAILLKLEKFWISQIATLLIAQVSRNMPVQNQ
;
A
#
# COMPACT_ATOMS: atom_id res chain seq x y z
N GLU A 1 -8.59 7.20 15.81
CA GLU A 1 -7.65 7.76 14.81
C GLU A 1 -7.75 6.93 13.54
N VAL A 2 -7.51 7.53 12.38
CA VAL A 2 -7.60 6.86 11.07
C VAL A 2 -6.38 7.24 10.23
N VAL A 3 -5.98 6.36 9.31
CA VAL A 3 -5.04 6.74 8.25
C VAL A 3 -5.77 7.62 7.26
N VAL A 4 -5.13 8.66 6.73
CA VAL A 4 -5.68 9.45 5.62
C VAL A 4 -4.68 9.43 4.47
N GLU A 5 -5.08 8.85 3.35
CA GLU A 5 -4.23 8.69 2.16
C GLU A 5 -4.82 9.50 1.00
N TYR A 6 -4.19 10.65 0.72
CA TYR A 6 -4.57 11.52 -0.40
C TYR A 6 -3.89 11.10 -1.70
N LYS A 7 -4.69 10.97 -2.77
CA LYS A 7 -4.21 10.81 -4.14
C LYS A 7 -4.76 11.92 -5.03
N PHE A 8 -3.86 12.55 -5.77
CA PHE A 8 -4.18 13.46 -6.86
C PHE A 8 -3.67 12.85 -8.18
N PRO A 9 -4.47 12.01 -8.85
CA PRO A 9 -4.03 11.31 -10.06
C PRO A 9 -3.84 12.30 -11.21
N TRP A 10 -2.59 12.56 -11.61
CA TRP A 10 -2.24 13.56 -12.62
C TRP A 10 -2.97 13.36 -13.97
N THR A 11 -3.07 12.12 -14.43
CA THR A 11 -3.76 11.76 -15.69
C THR A 11 -5.27 11.98 -15.61
N HIS A 12 -5.85 11.85 -14.41
CA HIS A 12 -7.28 12.00 -14.15
C HIS A 12 -7.62 13.32 -13.44
N ARG A 13 -6.69 14.28 -13.40
CA ARG A 13 -6.83 15.52 -12.62
C ARG A 13 -8.02 16.38 -13.03
N LEU A 14 -8.51 16.23 -14.26
CA LEU A 14 -9.65 16.98 -14.82
C LEU A 14 -10.94 16.16 -14.86
N SER A 15 -10.89 14.87 -14.48
CA SER A 15 -12.04 13.96 -14.45
C SER A 15 -12.84 14.14 -13.16
N ASP A 16 -14.07 13.62 -13.14
CA ASP A 16 -14.81 13.48 -11.89
C ASP A 16 -14.06 12.53 -10.92
N ALA A 17 -14.10 12.82 -9.63
CA ALA A 17 -13.35 12.04 -8.64
C ALA A 17 -13.80 10.56 -8.58
N LYS A 18 -15.08 10.27 -8.88
CA LYS A 18 -15.59 8.89 -8.96
C LYS A 18 -15.09 8.19 -10.21
N GLU A 19 -15.06 8.86 -11.35
CA GLU A 19 -14.48 8.32 -12.58
C GLU A 19 -12.98 8.02 -12.40
N ALA A 20 -12.24 8.97 -11.80
CA ALA A 20 -10.83 8.79 -11.49
C ALA A 20 -10.59 7.59 -10.55
N PHE A 21 -11.45 7.42 -9.54
CA PHE A 21 -11.38 6.28 -8.62
C PHE A 21 -11.62 4.93 -9.32
N LEU A 22 -12.60 4.88 -10.24
CA LEU A 22 -12.94 3.68 -11.00
C LEU A 22 -11.93 3.33 -12.11
N SER A 23 -10.94 4.21 -12.35
CA SER A 23 -9.90 3.96 -13.34
C SER A 23 -9.06 2.71 -13.01
N PRO A 24 -8.53 1.99 -14.02
CA PRO A 24 -7.64 0.85 -13.81
C PRO A 24 -6.40 1.20 -12.99
N GLU A 25 -5.89 2.43 -13.09
CA GLU A 25 -4.67 2.85 -12.39
C GLU A 25 -4.86 3.01 -10.88
N ILE A 26 -6.04 3.46 -10.45
CA ILE A 26 -6.42 3.51 -9.03
C ILE A 26 -6.91 2.14 -8.57
N GLY A 27 -7.71 1.47 -9.39
CA GLY A 27 -8.26 0.15 -9.09
C GLY A 27 -9.44 0.19 -8.13
N GLY A 28 -10.21 1.29 -8.13
CA GLY A 28 -11.51 1.33 -7.47
C GLY A 28 -12.54 0.45 -8.19
N MET A 29 -13.60 0.08 -7.47
CA MET A 29 -14.77 -0.59 -8.00
C MET A 29 -16.01 -0.17 -7.22
N GLN A 30 -17.17 -0.36 -7.83
CA GLN A 30 -18.45 -0.14 -7.18
C GLN A 30 -19.18 -1.48 -7.02
N VAL A 31 -19.60 -1.80 -5.80
CA VAL A 31 -20.33 -3.03 -5.47
C VAL A 31 -21.57 -2.64 -4.68
N ALA A 32 -22.75 -3.04 -5.16
CA ALA A 32 -24.03 -2.71 -4.53
C ALA A 32 -24.20 -1.20 -4.20
N GLY A 33 -23.70 -0.34 -5.08
CA GLY A 33 -23.76 1.13 -4.89
C GLY A 33 -22.62 1.73 -4.06
N HIS A 34 -21.83 0.91 -3.37
CA HIS A 34 -20.71 1.36 -2.53
C HIS A 34 -19.38 1.30 -3.27
N PHE A 35 -18.54 2.33 -3.06
CA PHE A 35 -17.17 2.36 -3.58
C PHE A 35 -16.23 1.56 -2.68
N GLN A 36 -15.37 0.76 -3.29
CA GLN A 36 -14.35 -0.01 -2.59
C GLN A 36 -13.10 -0.13 -3.46
N LEU A 37 -11.95 -0.33 -2.83
CA LEU A 37 -10.68 -0.53 -3.54
C LEU A 37 -10.45 -2.03 -3.78
N LYS A 38 -10.04 -2.41 -4.99
CA LYS A 38 -9.70 -3.81 -5.29
C LYS A 38 -8.51 -4.25 -4.45
N THR A 39 -8.55 -5.49 -3.95
CA THR A 39 -7.42 -6.08 -3.19
C THR A 39 -6.16 -6.23 -4.03
N THR A 40 -6.30 -6.26 -5.37
CA THR A 40 -5.19 -6.26 -6.33
C THR A 40 -4.62 -4.88 -6.63
N SER A 41 -5.25 -3.80 -6.14
CA SER A 41 -4.72 -2.44 -6.31
C SER A 41 -3.45 -2.27 -5.48
N LYS A 42 -2.42 -1.67 -6.09
CA LYS A 42 -1.21 -1.24 -5.39
C LYS A 42 -1.51 -0.32 -4.19
N TYR A 43 -2.57 0.49 -4.29
CA TYR A 43 -2.98 1.37 -3.21
C TYR A 43 -3.65 0.61 -2.07
N TYR A 44 -4.30 -0.52 -2.34
CA TYR A 44 -4.83 -1.39 -1.29
C TYR A 44 -3.69 -1.98 -0.46
N HIS A 45 -2.64 -2.48 -1.13
CA HIS A 45 -1.42 -2.91 -0.44
C HIS A 45 -0.79 -1.77 0.40
N GLN A 46 -0.73 -0.55 -0.14
CA GLN A 46 -0.16 0.61 0.55
C GLN A 46 -0.93 0.94 1.84
N VAL A 47 -2.26 1.10 1.78
CA VAL A 47 -3.06 1.50 2.94
C VAL A 47 -3.14 0.39 3.99
N GLN A 48 -3.18 -0.88 3.58
CA GLN A 48 -3.14 -2.01 4.51
C GLN A 48 -1.82 -2.06 5.28
N MET A 49 -0.70 -1.77 4.61
CA MET A 49 0.61 -1.65 5.26
C MET A 49 0.69 -0.45 6.22
N GLN A 50 0.18 0.72 5.82
CA GLN A 50 0.15 1.91 6.68
C GLN A 50 -0.67 1.63 7.96
N MET A 51 -1.87 1.06 7.82
CA MET A 51 -2.70 0.65 8.95
C MET A 51 -2.01 -0.37 9.85
N PHE A 52 -1.30 -1.35 9.29
CA PHE A 52 -0.53 -2.33 10.06
C PHE A 52 0.59 -1.67 10.89
N VAL A 53 1.42 -0.82 10.25
CA VAL A 53 2.56 -0.15 10.91
C VAL A 53 2.09 0.79 12.01
N LEU A 54 0.96 1.48 11.81
CA LEU A 54 0.40 2.44 12.75
C LEU A 54 -0.55 1.80 13.78
N CYS A 55 -0.82 0.50 13.68
CA CYS A 55 -1.82 -0.21 14.48
C CYS A 55 -3.23 0.43 14.43
N LEU A 56 -3.62 0.91 13.25
CA LEU A 56 -4.94 1.49 12.99
C LEU A 56 -5.82 0.52 12.18
N LEU A 57 -7.15 0.67 12.30
CA LEU A 57 -8.12 -0.27 11.71
C LEU A 57 -8.90 0.28 10.52
N SER A 58 -8.74 1.57 10.20
CA SER A 58 -9.40 2.20 9.05
C SER A 58 -8.52 3.25 8.39
N CYS A 59 -8.78 3.47 7.10
CA CYS A 59 -8.15 4.46 6.26
C CYS A 59 -9.19 5.22 5.44
N ASP A 60 -9.16 6.55 5.51
CA ASP A 60 -9.86 7.42 4.58
C ASP A 60 -9.00 7.58 3.32
N PHE A 61 -9.39 6.88 2.25
CA PHE A 61 -8.71 6.96 0.97
C PHE A 61 -9.36 8.05 0.11
N VAL A 62 -8.61 9.12 -0.14
CA VAL A 62 -9.14 10.34 -0.75
C VAL A 62 -8.64 10.49 -2.17
N ILE A 63 -9.55 10.53 -3.15
CA ILE A 63 -9.28 10.96 -4.51
C ILE A 63 -9.67 12.43 -4.62
N TRP A 64 -8.69 13.27 -4.92
CA TRP A 64 -8.91 14.66 -5.25
C TRP A 64 -8.65 14.90 -6.75
N THR A 65 -9.54 15.64 -7.39
CA THR A 65 -9.38 16.17 -8.76
C THR A 65 -9.78 17.64 -8.77
N THR A 66 -9.56 18.35 -9.87
CA THR A 66 -10.06 19.72 -10.02
C THR A 66 -11.58 19.80 -10.10
N LYS A 67 -12.28 18.66 -10.23
CA LYS A 67 -13.74 18.56 -10.30
C LYS A 67 -14.39 18.16 -8.98
N GLY A 68 -13.62 17.74 -7.98
CA GLY A 68 -14.16 17.42 -6.66
C GLY A 68 -13.28 16.48 -5.85
N ILE A 69 -13.86 15.98 -4.76
CA ILE A 69 -13.24 15.02 -3.85
C ILE A 69 -14.17 13.81 -3.71
N LEU A 70 -13.59 12.61 -3.72
CA LEU A 70 -14.23 11.39 -3.27
C LEU A 70 -13.40 10.81 -2.12
N THR A 71 -14.05 10.51 -1.00
CA THR A 71 -13.46 9.76 0.11
C THR A 71 -14.09 8.37 0.17
N VAL A 72 -13.26 7.34 0.30
CA VAL A 72 -13.67 5.94 0.44
C VAL A 72 -13.01 5.38 1.69
N GLU A 73 -13.80 4.91 2.64
CA GLU A 73 -13.28 4.23 3.83
C GLU A 73 -12.80 2.83 3.46
N ILE A 74 -11.58 2.48 3.90
CA ILE A 74 -10.98 1.17 3.72
C ILE A 74 -10.70 0.58 5.09
N ALA A 75 -11.36 -0.54 5.41
CA ALA A 75 -11.11 -1.28 6.64
C ALA A 75 -9.81 -2.10 6.56
N TYR A 76 -9.14 -2.23 7.70
CA TYR A 76 -8.01 -3.13 7.86
C TYR A 76 -8.42 -4.58 7.63
N ASN A 77 -7.62 -5.32 6.87
CA ASN A 77 -7.84 -6.71 6.53
C ASN A 77 -6.69 -7.56 7.07
N VAL A 78 -6.90 -8.12 8.25
CA VAL A 78 -5.91 -8.97 8.94
C VAL A 78 -5.52 -10.21 8.12
N GLY A 79 -6.48 -10.83 7.42
CA GLY A 79 -6.21 -12.01 6.59
C GLY A 79 -5.31 -11.69 5.41
N PHE A 80 -5.57 -10.55 4.76
CA PHE A 80 -4.70 -10.03 3.69
C PHE A 80 -3.31 -9.71 4.21
N MET A 81 -3.21 -8.99 5.33
CA MET A 81 -1.90 -8.59 5.87
C MET A 81 -1.07 -9.76 6.38
N ASN A 82 -1.68 -10.76 7.01
CA ASN A 82 -0.97 -11.99 7.41
C ASN A 82 -0.34 -12.69 6.19
N ALA A 83 -1.08 -12.79 5.07
CA ALA A 83 -0.56 -13.37 3.84
C ALA A 83 0.58 -12.52 3.22
N ILE A 84 0.54 -11.19 3.37
CA ILE A 84 1.60 -10.29 2.91
C ILE A 84 2.85 -10.39 3.79
N LEU A 85 2.69 -10.45 5.12
CA LEU A 85 3.81 -10.56 6.07
C LEU A 85 4.65 -11.81 5.81
N LEU A 86 4.01 -12.96 5.55
CA LEU A 86 4.72 -14.19 5.19
C LEU A 86 5.60 -14.02 3.94
N LYS A 87 5.13 -13.26 2.95
CA LYS A 87 5.91 -12.96 1.72
C LYS A 87 7.05 -12.00 2.02
N LEU A 88 6.81 -10.98 2.84
CA LEU A 88 7.82 -9.98 3.21
C LEU A 88 8.92 -10.59 4.07
N GLU A 89 8.59 -11.48 5.01
CA GLU A 89 9.56 -12.20 5.83
C GLU A 89 10.46 -13.08 4.95
N LYS A 90 9.87 -13.84 4.02
CA LYS A 90 10.63 -14.63 3.05
C LYS A 90 11.55 -13.76 2.19
N PHE A 91 11.05 -12.62 1.71
CA PHE A 91 11.86 -11.68 0.93
C PHE A 91 13.01 -11.09 1.75
N TRP A 92 12.72 -10.66 2.98
CA TRP A 92 13.70 -10.12 3.92
C TRP A 92 14.83 -11.11 4.17
N ILE A 93 14.50 -12.34 4.56
CA ILE A 93 15.50 -13.37 4.89
C ILE A 93 16.31 -13.75 3.63
N SER A 94 15.63 -14.07 2.52
CA SER A 94 16.30 -14.62 1.34
C SER A 94 17.14 -13.60 0.59
N GLN A 95 16.71 -12.33 0.55
CA GLN A 95 17.36 -11.29 -0.26
C GLN A 95 18.15 -10.32 0.63
N ILE A 96 17.45 -9.63 1.55
CA ILE A 96 18.03 -8.50 2.28
C ILE A 96 19.05 -8.98 3.32
N ALA A 97 18.69 -9.92 4.18
CA ALA A 97 19.58 -10.45 5.21
C ALA A 97 20.82 -11.12 4.59
N THR A 98 20.62 -11.95 3.55
CA THR A 98 21.72 -12.57 2.79
C THR A 98 22.70 -11.54 2.24
N LEU A 99 22.19 -10.46 1.61
CA LEU A 99 23.02 -9.39 1.06
C LEU A 99 23.82 -8.68 2.15
N LEU A 100 23.16 -8.34 3.27
CA LEU A 100 23.79 -7.67 4.41
C LEU A 100 24.91 -8.52 5.01
N ILE A 101 24.67 -9.82 5.22
CA ILE A 101 25.70 -10.76 5.71
C ILE A 101 26.88 -10.81 4.75
N ALA A 102 26.64 -10.94 3.44
CA ALA A 102 27.71 -10.97 2.45
C ALA A 102 28.53 -9.66 2.44
N GLN A 103 27.89 -8.51 2.66
CA GLN A 103 28.58 -7.23 2.75
C GLN A 103 29.44 -7.12 4.02
N VAL A 104 28.94 -7.57 5.16
CA VAL A 104 29.71 -7.60 6.41
C VAL A 104 30.92 -8.53 6.26
N SER A 105 30.75 -9.73 5.69
CA SER A 105 31.86 -10.67 5.50
C SER A 105 32.96 -10.14 4.59
N ARG A 106 32.63 -9.36 3.56
CA ARG A 106 33.63 -8.70 2.69
C ARG A 106 34.41 -7.59 3.40
N ASN A 107 33.80 -6.96 4.39
CA ASN A 107 34.36 -5.80 5.08
C ASN A 107 35.04 -6.16 6.40
N MET A 108 35.01 -7.43 6.83
CA MET A 108 35.79 -7.87 7.98
C MET A 108 37.29 -7.89 7.62
N PRO A 109 38.16 -7.26 8.42
CA PRO A 109 39.60 -7.37 8.21
C PRO A 109 40.02 -8.84 8.35
N VAL A 110 40.82 -9.32 7.41
CA VAL A 110 41.49 -10.61 7.53
C VAL A 110 42.38 -10.52 8.76
N GLN A 111 42.03 -11.23 9.84
CA GLN A 111 42.96 -11.45 10.94
C GLN A 111 44.03 -12.41 10.43
N ASN A 112 45.18 -11.85 10.05
CA ASN A 112 46.38 -12.63 9.71
C ASN A 112 46.78 -13.43 10.96
N GLN A 113 46.70 -14.77 10.85
CA GLN A 113 47.41 -15.70 11.72
C GLN A 113 48.89 -15.76 11.34
#